data_AF-A0A127SI84-F1
#
_entry.id   AF-A0A127SI84-F1
#
_cell.length_a   1.000
_cell.length_b   1.000
_cell.length_c   1.000
_cell.angle_alpha   90.00
_cell.angle_beta   90.00
_cell.angle_gamma   90.00
#
_symmetry.space_group_name_H-M   'P 1'
#
loop_
_entity.id
_entity.type
_entity.pdbx_description
1 polymer ?
#
loop_
_entity_poly.entity_id
_entity_poly.type
_entity_poly.pdbx_seq_one_letter_code
_entity_poly.pdbx_strand_id
1 'polypeptide(L)'
;MKVNQPAQRNVPHGMRALSAILAMVMTMALMLLYAPVPKAEAEETQESQSGTMLSIDSSTAVLTDTSGYHLSATVTNTTDQEIPSGTLTLAMNAFYTFVSRNDIQEWSEGIGQIPTPNIVGQSEVPALQPGASANVHIDADSNQETLASVNSWGPKPVTL
;
A
#
# COMPACT_ATOMS: atom_id res chain seq x y z
N MET A 1 57.80 -40.69 72.73
CA MET A 1 57.82 -39.85 71.52
C MET A 1 57.58 -40.75 70.31
N LYS A 2 56.41 -40.68 69.68
CA LYS A 2 56.11 -41.32 68.39
C LYS A 2 55.03 -40.48 67.70
N VAL A 3 55.42 -39.90 66.57
CA VAL A 3 54.67 -38.96 65.72
C VAL A 3 53.66 -39.76 64.89
N ASN A 4 52.43 -39.25 64.74
CA ASN A 4 51.41 -39.82 63.87
C ASN A 4 51.01 -38.77 62.83
N GLN A 5 51.21 -39.08 61.55
CA GLN A 5 51.01 -38.22 60.40
C GLN A 5 49.73 -38.70 59.67
N PRO A 6 48.74 -37.84 59.37
CA PRO A 6 47.57 -38.26 58.60
C PRO A 6 47.83 -38.25 57.09
N ALA A 7 47.26 -39.27 56.43
CA ALA A 7 47.42 -39.62 55.03
C ALA A 7 46.84 -38.56 54.05
N GLN A 8 47.55 -38.34 52.95
CA GLN A 8 47.07 -37.56 51.79
C GLN A 8 45.90 -38.29 51.11
N ARG A 9 44.80 -37.56 50.86
CA ARG A 9 43.65 -38.04 50.09
C ARG A 9 43.82 -37.66 48.62
N ASN A 10 44.15 -38.64 47.77
CA ASN A 10 44.17 -38.49 46.32
C ASN A 10 42.75 -38.29 45.77
N VAL A 11 42.54 -37.24 44.98
CA VAL A 11 41.32 -37.02 44.21
C VAL A 11 41.52 -37.55 42.79
N PRO A 12 40.64 -38.42 42.25
CA PRO A 12 40.82 -38.99 40.92
C PRO A 12 40.59 -37.94 39.83
N HIS A 13 41.51 -37.89 38.86
CA HIS A 13 41.51 -36.92 37.75
C HIS A 13 40.30 -37.00 36.80
N GLY A 14 39.48 -38.05 36.84
CA GLY A 14 38.32 -38.24 35.95
C GLY A 14 37.15 -37.27 36.18
N MET A 15 36.97 -36.76 37.41
CA MET A 15 35.87 -35.83 37.73
C MET A 15 36.11 -34.39 37.22
N ARG A 16 37.36 -34.02 36.93
CA ARG A 16 37.70 -32.68 36.41
C ARG A 16 37.42 -32.53 34.91
N ALA A 17 37.57 -33.59 34.14
CA ALA A 17 37.32 -33.57 32.70
C ALA A 17 35.82 -33.46 32.37
N LEU A 18 34.96 -34.14 33.14
CA LEU A 18 33.50 -34.08 32.97
C LEU A 18 32.90 -32.71 33.31
N SER A 19 33.42 -32.02 34.34
CA SER A 19 32.93 -30.68 34.68
C SER A 19 33.35 -29.62 33.66
N ALA A 20 34.50 -29.79 33.01
CA ALA A 20 34.98 -28.88 31.97
C ALA A 20 34.13 -28.96 30.70
N ILE A 21 33.70 -30.17 30.30
CA ILE A 21 32.82 -30.38 29.14
C ILE A 21 31.43 -29.79 29.41
N LEU A 22 30.86 -30.04 30.60
CA LEU A 22 29.56 -29.49 30.97
C LEU A 22 29.56 -27.94 30.99
N ALA A 23 30.64 -27.34 31.51
CA ALA A 23 30.79 -25.89 31.53
C ALA A 23 30.88 -25.28 30.11
N MET A 24 31.58 -25.95 29.19
CA MET A 24 31.76 -25.47 27.82
C MET A 24 30.47 -25.60 26.98
N VAL A 25 29.64 -26.62 27.24
CA VAL A 25 28.31 -26.77 26.61
C VAL A 25 27.35 -25.70 27.11
N MET A 26 27.36 -25.38 28.41
CA MET A 26 26.52 -24.33 28.97
C MET A 26 26.88 -22.94 28.43
N THR A 27 28.17 -22.62 28.26
CA THR A 27 28.57 -21.32 27.69
C THR A 27 28.21 -21.19 26.21
N MET A 28 28.29 -22.27 25.42
CA MET A 28 27.80 -22.30 24.04
C MET A 28 26.27 -22.14 23.96
N ALA A 29 25.52 -22.78 24.85
CA ALA A 29 24.06 -22.62 24.92
C ALA A 29 23.63 -21.19 25.28
N LEU A 30 24.36 -20.52 26.18
CA LEU A 30 24.13 -19.12 26.55
C LEU A 30 24.44 -18.13 25.41
N MET A 31 25.46 -18.41 24.59
CA MET A 31 25.77 -17.60 23.40
C MET A 31 24.69 -17.70 22.32
N LEU A 32 24.04 -18.85 22.16
CA LEU A 32 22.90 -19.03 21.24
C LEU A 32 21.64 -18.31 21.73
N LEU A 33 21.47 -18.13 23.04
CA LEU A 33 20.31 -17.46 23.63
C LEU A 33 20.38 -15.92 23.54
N TYR A 34 21.58 -15.36 23.35
CA TYR A 34 21.85 -13.92 23.29
C TYR A 34 22.14 -13.40 21.88
N ALA A 35 21.98 -14.25 20.86
CA ALA A 35 22.06 -13.79 19.48
C ALA A 35 20.97 -12.73 19.26
N PRO A 36 21.31 -11.49 18.86
CA PRO A 36 20.30 -10.52 18.49
C PRO A 36 19.53 -11.09 17.32
N VAL A 37 18.24 -11.40 17.55
CA VAL A 37 17.33 -11.78 16.49
C VAL A 37 17.34 -10.62 15.50
N PRO A 38 17.73 -10.81 14.23
CA PRO A 38 17.56 -9.76 13.25
C PRO A 38 16.06 -9.49 13.16
N LYS A 39 15.61 -8.37 13.72
CA LYS A 39 14.32 -7.80 13.37
C LYS A 39 14.43 -7.42 11.90
N ALA A 40 13.89 -8.28 11.04
CA ALA A 40 13.45 -7.86 9.73
C ALA A 40 12.24 -6.95 9.96
N GLU A 41 12.48 -5.66 10.16
CA GLU A 41 11.46 -4.66 9.92
C GLU A 41 11.30 -4.61 8.40
N ALA A 42 10.13 -5.03 7.91
CA ALA A 42 9.76 -4.71 6.55
C ALA A 42 9.66 -3.18 6.52
N GLU A 43 10.56 -2.55 5.78
CA GLU A 43 10.39 -1.15 5.41
C GLU A 43 9.18 -1.13 4.47
N GLU A 44 7.99 -0.95 5.06
CA GLU A 44 6.82 -0.52 4.31
C GLU A 44 7.27 0.73 3.60
N THR A 45 7.53 0.59 2.30
CA THR A 45 7.61 1.74 1.43
C THR A 45 6.29 2.44 1.66
N GLN A 46 6.33 3.62 2.29
CA GLN A 46 5.17 4.48 2.40
C GLN A 46 4.79 4.84 0.96
N GLU A 47 4.00 3.97 0.31
CA GLU A 47 2.95 4.47 -0.57
C GLU A 47 2.32 5.58 0.25
N SER A 48 2.37 6.80 -0.28
CA SER A 48 1.69 7.92 0.34
C SER A 48 0.25 7.48 0.52
N GLN A 49 -0.09 7.05 1.73
CA GLN A 49 -1.44 6.67 2.09
C GLN A 49 -2.20 7.96 1.97
N SER A 50 -2.81 8.17 0.80
CA SER A 50 -3.84 9.17 0.64
C SER A 50 -4.82 8.86 1.76
N GLY A 51 -5.01 9.80 2.69
CA GLY A 51 -5.89 9.62 3.86
C GLY A 51 -7.36 9.37 3.50
N THR A 52 -7.64 9.24 2.21
CA THR A 52 -8.93 9.09 1.58
C THR A 52 -8.91 7.83 0.74
N MET A 53 -9.88 6.95 0.98
CA MET A 53 -10.19 5.84 0.10
C MET A 53 -11.28 6.26 -0.87
N LEU A 54 -11.05 6.05 -2.17
CA LEU A 54 -12.04 6.24 -3.23
C LEU A 54 -12.47 4.87 -3.75
N SER A 55 -13.76 4.57 -3.68
CA SER A 55 -14.36 3.38 -4.28
C SER A 55 -15.33 3.79 -5.40
N ILE A 56 -15.24 3.15 -6.56
CA ILE A 56 -16.18 3.37 -7.66
C ILE A 56 -17.33 2.36 -7.49
N ASP A 57 -18.53 2.88 -7.21
CA ASP A 57 -19.73 2.05 -7.04
C ASP A 57 -20.29 1.64 -8.41
N SER A 58 -20.30 2.58 -9.36
CA SER A 58 -20.72 2.36 -10.74
C SER A 58 -20.13 3.40 -11.69
N SER A 59 -19.89 3.03 -12.94
CA SER A 59 -19.52 3.98 -13.99
C SER A 59 -20.06 3.57 -15.36
N THR A 60 -20.16 4.52 -16.29
CA THR A 60 -20.39 4.21 -17.70
C THR A 60 -19.20 3.41 -18.25
N ALA A 61 -19.42 2.12 -18.50
CA ALA A 61 -18.37 1.22 -18.99
C ALA A 61 -17.94 1.50 -20.44
N VAL A 62 -18.88 1.92 -21.29
CA VAL A 62 -18.64 2.25 -22.70
C VAL A 62 -19.35 3.56 -23.02
N LEU A 63 -18.56 4.57 -23.41
CA LEU A 63 -19.07 5.86 -23.86
C LEU A 63 -19.48 5.77 -25.34
N THR A 64 -20.69 6.24 -25.65
CA THR A 64 -21.19 6.45 -27.02
C THR A 64 -21.51 7.92 -27.25
N ASP A 65 -21.91 8.26 -28.48
CA ASP A 65 -22.40 9.58 -28.85
C ASP A 65 -23.69 10.01 -28.13
N THR A 66 -24.40 9.08 -27.49
CA THR A 66 -25.66 9.34 -26.77
C THR A 66 -25.68 8.89 -25.32
N SER A 67 -24.66 8.17 -24.84
CA SER A 67 -24.72 7.56 -23.51
C SER A 67 -24.53 8.55 -22.36
N GLY A 68 -23.75 9.61 -22.59
CA GLY A 68 -23.18 10.43 -21.51
C GLY A 68 -22.17 9.63 -20.67
N TYR A 69 -21.61 10.28 -19.65
CA TYR A 69 -20.79 9.62 -18.64
C TYR A 69 -21.39 9.82 -17.26
N HIS A 70 -21.65 8.71 -16.58
CA HIS A 70 -22.22 8.67 -15.24
C HIS A 70 -21.25 7.96 -14.31
N LEU A 71 -20.93 8.57 -13.17
CA LEU A 71 -20.09 8.01 -12.11
C LEU A 71 -20.83 8.09 -10.79
N SER A 72 -20.83 6.99 -10.04
CA SER A 72 -21.15 6.96 -8.62
C SER A 72 -19.92 6.45 -7.89
N ALA A 73 -19.47 7.18 -6.88
CA ALA A 73 -18.32 6.79 -6.09
C ALA A 73 -18.55 7.08 -4.60
N THR A 74 -17.94 6.27 -3.75
CA THR A 74 -17.90 6.47 -2.30
C THR A 74 -16.51 6.94 -1.92
N VAL A 75 -16.45 8.12 -1.31
CA VAL A 75 -15.24 8.70 -0.72
C VAL A 75 -15.28 8.45 0.78
N THR A 76 -14.27 7.79 1.33
CA THR A 76 -14.16 7.47 2.76
C THR A 76 -12.93 8.10 3.35
N ASN A 77 -13.09 8.81 4.46
CA ASN A 77 -11.96 9.27 5.26
C ASN A 77 -11.42 8.11 6.11
N THR A 78 -10.20 7.66 5.81
CA THR A 78 -9.53 6.57 6.52
C THR A 78 -8.50 7.08 7.53
N THR A 79 -8.45 8.39 7.78
CA THR A 79 -7.58 8.99 8.80
C THR A 79 -8.29 9.18 10.13
N ASP A 80 -7.50 9.51 11.15
CA ASP A 80 -7.98 9.90 12.48
C ASP A 80 -8.28 11.41 12.61
N GLN A 81 -8.25 12.17 11.50
CA GLN A 81 -8.51 13.62 11.49
C GLN A 81 -9.64 13.97 10.51
N GLU A 82 -10.26 15.14 10.70
CA GLU A 82 -11.22 15.65 9.72
C GLU A 82 -10.51 15.98 8.40
N ILE A 83 -11.09 15.52 7.28
CA ILE A 83 -10.68 15.94 5.93
C ILE A 83 -11.61 17.08 5.50
N PRO A 84 -11.07 18.23 5.05
CA PRO A 84 -11.89 19.36 4.61
C PRO A 84 -12.65 19.03 3.31
N SER A 85 -13.64 19.86 2.99
CA SER A 85 -14.34 19.75 1.70
C SER A 85 -13.38 19.90 0.53
N GLY A 86 -13.62 19.17 -0.55
CA GLY A 86 -12.85 19.19 -1.77
C GLY A 86 -13.69 18.82 -2.99
N THR A 87 -13.04 18.45 -4.09
CA THR A 87 -13.72 18.16 -5.36
C THR A 87 -13.18 16.87 -5.96
N LEU A 88 -14.07 15.97 -6.36
CA LEU A 88 -13.73 14.83 -7.22
C LEU A 88 -13.83 15.29 -8.68
N THR A 89 -12.76 15.13 -9.45
CA THR A 89 -12.71 15.56 -10.86
C THR A 89 -12.53 14.36 -11.77
N LEU A 90 -13.50 14.13 -12.64
CA LEU A 90 -13.35 13.17 -13.72
C LEU A 90 -12.74 13.86 -14.93
N ALA A 91 -11.59 13.36 -15.39
CA ALA A 91 -10.91 13.88 -16.57
C ALA A 91 -10.50 12.75 -17.52
N MET A 92 -10.39 13.07 -18.80
CA MET A 92 -9.95 12.14 -19.84
C MET A 92 -9.02 12.82 -20.85
N ASN A 93 -8.48 12.03 -21.79
CA ASN A 93 -7.90 12.56 -23.01
C ASN A 93 -8.66 12.03 -24.23
N ALA A 94 -9.61 12.85 -24.72
CA ALA A 94 -10.48 12.49 -25.83
C ALA A 94 -9.70 12.21 -27.14
N PHE A 95 -8.53 12.84 -27.29
CA PHE A 95 -7.73 12.78 -28.52
C PHE A 95 -6.60 11.75 -28.47
N TYR A 96 -6.34 11.15 -27.29
CA TYR A 96 -5.30 10.14 -27.16
C TYR A 96 -5.74 8.81 -27.77
N THR A 97 -4.79 8.13 -28.42
CA THR A 97 -4.95 6.77 -28.92
C THR A 97 -3.78 5.94 -28.41
N PHE A 98 -4.09 4.88 -27.67
CA PHE A 98 -3.06 3.93 -27.24
C PHE A 98 -2.43 3.25 -28.45
N VAL A 99 -1.10 3.27 -28.54
CA VAL A 99 -0.36 2.72 -29.67
C VAL A 99 -0.02 1.25 -29.43
N SER A 100 0.15 0.86 -28.17
CA SER A 100 0.46 -0.51 -27.79
C SER A 100 -0.29 -0.97 -26.52
N ARG A 101 -0.33 -2.29 -26.30
CA ARG A 101 -0.80 -2.87 -25.03
C ARG A 101 0.09 -2.51 -23.85
N ASN A 102 1.38 -2.25 -24.11
CA ASN A 102 2.33 -1.81 -23.09
C ASN A 102 1.93 -0.42 -22.59
N ASP A 103 1.56 0.49 -23.49
CA ASP A 103 1.12 1.85 -23.13
C ASP A 103 -0.12 1.83 -22.24
N ILE A 104 -1.08 0.93 -22.53
CA ILE A 104 -2.30 0.75 -21.71
C ILE A 104 -1.92 0.29 -20.30
N GLN A 105 -1.02 -0.69 -20.20
CA GLN A 105 -0.58 -1.25 -18.91
C GLN A 105 0.16 -0.19 -18.10
N GLU A 106 1.19 0.43 -18.68
CA GLU A 106 1.97 1.48 -18.03
C GLU A 106 1.05 2.60 -17.53
N TRP A 107 0.09 3.04 -18.34
CA TRP A 107 -0.88 4.05 -17.92
C TRP A 107 -1.77 3.57 -16.76
N SER A 108 -2.31 2.35 -16.85
CA SER A 108 -3.19 1.80 -15.80
C SER A 108 -2.47 1.57 -14.47
N GLU A 109 -1.15 1.37 -14.51
CA GLU A 109 -0.28 1.22 -13.33
C GLU A 109 0.29 2.56 -12.84
N GLY A 110 -0.08 3.69 -13.47
CA GLY A 110 0.39 5.03 -13.10
C GLY A 110 1.83 5.35 -13.53
N ILE A 111 2.49 4.45 -14.26
CA ILE A 111 3.85 4.63 -14.80
C ILE A 111 3.81 5.49 -16.06
N GLY A 112 2.83 5.24 -16.93
CA GLY A 112 2.60 5.94 -18.18
C GLY A 112 1.98 7.31 -17.92
N GLN A 113 2.80 8.35 -17.99
CA GLN A 113 2.38 9.75 -17.78
C GLN A 113 1.61 10.26 -19.01
N ILE A 114 0.37 9.80 -19.19
CA ILE A 114 -0.53 10.28 -20.24
C ILE A 114 -1.44 11.36 -19.65
N PRO A 115 -1.36 12.62 -20.11
CA PRO A 115 -2.17 13.70 -19.56
C PRO A 115 -3.65 13.51 -19.91
N THR A 116 -4.53 13.89 -18.98
CA THR A 116 -6.00 13.90 -19.13
C THR A 116 -6.52 15.36 -19.10
N PRO A 117 -6.33 16.15 -20.17
CA PRO A 117 -6.64 17.59 -20.15
C PRO A 117 -8.14 17.90 -20.22
N ASN A 118 -8.99 16.93 -20.57
CA ASN A 118 -10.40 17.15 -20.82
C ASN A 118 -11.20 16.83 -19.56
N ILE A 119 -11.63 17.86 -18.82
CA ILE A 119 -12.54 17.68 -17.68
C ILE A 119 -13.92 17.29 -18.20
N VAL A 120 -14.41 16.15 -17.74
CA VAL A 120 -15.72 15.59 -18.09
C VAL A 120 -16.77 16.05 -17.11
N GLY A 121 -16.42 16.12 -15.83
CA GLY A 121 -17.30 16.61 -14.79
C GLY A 121 -16.63 16.64 -13.43
N GLN A 122 -17.31 17.29 -12.48
CA GLN A 122 -16.83 17.49 -11.12
C GLN A 122 -17.97 17.30 -10.14
N SER A 123 -17.65 16.80 -8.95
CA SER A 123 -18.58 16.74 -7.83
C SER A 123 -17.89 17.28 -6.59
N GLU A 124 -18.62 18.09 -5.81
CA GLU A 124 -18.17 18.48 -4.48
C GLU A 124 -18.15 17.26 -3.56
N VAL A 125 -17.10 17.17 -2.76
CA VAL A 125 -16.93 16.22 -1.66
C VAL A 125 -17.03 17.03 -0.37
N PRO A 126 -18.02 16.78 0.50
CA PRO A 126 -18.13 17.51 1.76
C PRO A 126 -16.94 17.21 2.68
N ALA A 127 -16.76 18.02 3.73
CA ALA A 127 -15.82 17.67 4.79
C ALA A 127 -16.23 16.34 5.45
N LEU A 128 -15.25 15.47 5.70
CA LEU A 128 -15.47 14.12 6.24
C LEU A 128 -14.79 13.97 7.60
N GLN A 129 -15.57 13.62 8.61
CA GLN A 129 -15.05 13.20 9.91
C GLN A 129 -14.28 11.86 9.80
N PRO A 130 -13.42 11.52 10.78
CA PRO A 130 -12.75 10.22 10.82
C PRO A 130 -13.71 9.05 10.63
N GLY A 131 -13.43 8.16 9.67
CA GLY A 131 -14.25 7.00 9.35
C GLY A 131 -15.57 7.29 8.62
N ALA A 132 -15.88 8.55 8.32
CA ALA A 132 -17.08 8.91 7.57
C ALA A 132 -16.91 8.70 6.06
N SER A 133 -18.03 8.45 5.38
CA SER A 133 -18.09 8.33 3.93
C SER A 133 -19.11 9.28 3.34
N ALA A 134 -18.87 9.74 2.11
CA ALA A 134 -19.84 10.44 1.28
C ALA A 134 -19.96 9.73 -0.06
N ASN A 135 -21.20 9.64 -0.57
CA ASN A 135 -21.44 9.25 -1.94
C ASN A 135 -21.43 10.50 -2.83
N VAL A 136 -20.75 10.41 -3.96
CA VAL A 136 -20.60 11.50 -4.92
C VAL A 136 -20.95 11.02 -6.31
N HIS A 137 -21.54 11.92 -7.09
CA HIS A 137 -22.04 11.63 -8.42
C HIS A 137 -21.50 12.63 -9.43
N ILE A 138 -21.03 12.12 -10.57
CA ILE A 138 -20.69 12.95 -11.72
C ILE A 138 -21.57 12.51 -12.87
N ASP A 139 -22.42 13.42 -13.34
CA ASP A 139 -23.32 13.22 -14.48
C ASP A 139 -22.93 14.20 -15.60
N ALA A 140 -22.31 13.66 -16.64
CA ALA A 140 -21.94 14.39 -17.83
C ALA A 140 -22.84 14.00 -19.00
N ASP A 141 -23.65 14.93 -19.48
CA ASP A 141 -24.55 14.74 -20.62
C ASP A 141 -23.74 14.56 -21.92
N SER A 142 -24.19 13.68 -22.83
CA SER A 142 -23.49 13.41 -24.09
C SER A 142 -23.32 14.64 -24.97
N ASN A 143 -24.19 15.65 -24.82
CA ASN A 143 -24.14 16.90 -25.57
C ASN A 143 -23.19 17.93 -24.95
N GLN A 144 -22.57 17.65 -23.80
CA GLN A 144 -21.53 18.52 -23.27
C GLN A 144 -20.33 18.55 -24.22
N GLU A 145 -19.74 19.74 -24.40
CA GLU A 145 -18.67 19.99 -25.36
C GLU A 145 -17.52 18.97 -25.27
N THR A 146 -17.07 18.65 -24.05
CA THR A 146 -16.01 17.66 -23.83
C THR A 146 -16.36 16.31 -24.45
N LEU A 147 -17.56 15.78 -24.18
CA LEU A 147 -17.98 14.47 -24.69
C LEU A 147 -18.35 14.52 -26.17
N ALA A 148 -19.03 15.59 -26.61
CA ALA A 148 -19.39 15.78 -28.01
C ALA A 148 -18.17 15.98 -28.93
N SER A 149 -17.03 16.42 -28.39
CA SER A 149 -15.77 16.57 -29.14
C SER A 149 -15.07 15.23 -29.45
N VAL A 150 -15.49 14.13 -28.80
CA VAL A 150 -14.93 12.79 -29.02
C VAL A 150 -15.31 12.31 -30.42
N ASN A 151 -14.35 12.41 -31.33
CA ASN A 151 -14.49 11.97 -32.73
C ASN A 151 -13.69 10.68 -33.04
N SER A 152 -12.94 10.16 -32.07
CA SER A 152 -12.21 8.89 -32.18
C SER A 152 -12.63 7.95 -31.06
N TRP A 153 -13.17 6.81 -31.45
CA TRP A 153 -13.70 5.79 -30.53
C TRP A 153 -12.65 4.71 -30.26
N GLY A 154 -12.63 4.20 -29.03
CA GLY A 154 -11.65 3.23 -28.56
C GLY A 154 -11.32 3.44 -27.08
N PRO A 155 -10.32 2.70 -26.55
CA PRO A 155 -9.85 2.92 -25.18
C PRO A 155 -9.27 4.32 -25.04
N LYS A 156 -9.70 5.04 -23.99
CA LYS A 156 -9.22 6.38 -23.64
C LYS A 156 -8.68 6.37 -22.20
N PRO A 157 -7.60 7.11 -21.91
CA PRO A 157 -7.17 7.32 -20.54
C PRO A 157 -8.19 8.18 -19.80
N VAL A 158 -8.59 7.74 -18.60
CA VAL A 158 -9.55 8.39 -17.70
C VAL A 158 -9.01 8.38 -16.28
N THR A 159 -9.02 9.53 -15.61
CA THR A 159 -8.47 9.73 -14.25
C THR A 159 -9.52 10.35 -13.33
N LEU A 160 -9.36 10.11 -12.02
CA LEU A 160 -10.15 10.64 -10.91
C LEU A 160 -9.25 11.33 -9.88
#